data_AF-A0A0U2WPT5-F1
#
_entry.id   AF-A0A0U2WPT5-F1
#
_cell.length_a   1.000
_cell.length_b   1.000
_cell.length_c   1.000
_cell.angle_alpha   90.00
_cell.angle_beta   90.00
_cell.angle_gamma   90.00
#
_symmetry.space_group_name_H-M   'P 1'
#
loop_
_entity.id
_entity.type
_entity.pdbx_description
1 polymer ?
#
loop_
_entity_poly.entity_id
_entity_poly.type
_entity_poly.pdbx_seq_one_letter_code
_entity_poly.pdbx_strand_id
1 'polypeptide(L)'
;MGYFGFEPDIITNYIGASSKKMGYVRITIDLMLNNASDIATVEHHTPLLRDALVEILSKEPEDKIKSLSGREEIRVKSAVKLKSLLKEETGQEIIREVLFTKYLYH
;
A
#
# COMPACT_ATOMS: atom_id res chain seq x y z
N MET A 1 20.13 -3.41 -4.51
CA MET A 1 18.83 -2.92 -4.01
C MET A 1 17.96 -2.66 -5.23
N GLY A 2 16.67 -3.02 -5.17
CA GLY A 2 15.71 -2.79 -6.27
C GLY A 2 14.58 -1.86 -5.83
N TYR A 3 13.90 -1.22 -6.78
CA TYR A 3 12.68 -0.46 -6.54
C TYR A 3 11.59 -0.95 -7.47
N PHE A 4 10.40 -1.17 -6.92
CA PHE A 4 9.22 -1.55 -7.68
C PHE A 4 8.09 -0.55 -7.36
N GLY A 5 7.60 0.16 -8.37
CA GLY A 5 6.48 1.08 -8.24
C GLY A 5 5.17 0.42 -8.66
N PHE A 6 4.11 0.61 -7.89
CA PHE A 6 2.78 0.16 -8.29
C PHE A 6 2.24 1.03 -9.42
N GLU A 7 2.03 0.43 -10.59
CA GLU A 7 1.34 1.08 -11.70
C GLU A 7 0.08 0.28 -12.11
N PRO A 8 -1.08 0.95 -12.33
CA PRO A 8 -1.34 2.36 -12.01
C PRO A 8 -1.38 2.64 -10.49
N ASP A 9 -1.49 3.90 -10.10
CA ASP A 9 -1.66 4.30 -8.69
C ASP A 9 -2.80 3.55 -8.01
N ILE A 10 -2.68 3.36 -6.69
CA ILE A 10 -3.75 2.76 -5.89
C ILE A 10 -4.82 3.82 -5.65
N ILE A 11 -6.02 3.60 -6.17
CA ILE A 11 -7.19 4.46 -5.97
C ILE A 11 -8.28 3.65 -5.30
N THR A 12 -8.77 4.11 -4.15
CA THR A 12 -9.90 3.48 -3.46
C THR A 12 -10.65 4.48 -2.60
N ASN A 13 -11.85 4.09 -2.17
CA ASN A 13 -12.65 4.85 -1.22
C ASN A 13 -12.10 4.67 0.20
N TYR A 14 -12.51 5.53 1.13
CA TYR A 14 -12.29 5.35 2.57
C TYR A 14 -13.59 5.62 3.33
N ILE A 15 -13.63 5.31 4.63
CA ILE A 15 -14.82 5.54 5.46
C ILE A 15 -14.94 7.04 5.74
N GLY A 16 -15.87 7.72 5.06
CA GLY A 16 -16.10 9.15 5.26
C GLY A 16 -16.78 9.47 6.60
N ALA A 17 -16.68 10.73 7.04
CA ALA A 17 -17.21 11.21 8.32
C ALA A 17 -18.74 11.11 8.46
N SER A 18 -19.48 10.86 7.36
CA SER A 18 -20.92 10.62 7.39
C SER A 18 -21.32 9.62 6.31
N SER A 19 -22.38 8.86 6.54
CA SER A 19 -22.90 7.83 5.61
C SER A 19 -23.28 8.33 4.21
N LYS A 20 -23.34 9.67 4.02
CA LYS A 20 -23.65 10.33 2.73
C LYS A 20 -22.43 10.81 1.95
N LYS A 21 -21.21 10.74 2.49
CA LYS A 21 -19.99 11.13 1.79
C LYS A 21 -18.97 9.99 1.83
N MET A 22 -18.72 9.37 0.68
CA MET A 22 -17.53 8.54 0.48
C MET A 22 -16.46 9.44 -0.13
N GLY A 23 -15.35 9.61 0.58
CA GLY A 23 -14.15 10.23 0.01
C GLY A 23 -13.28 9.17 -0.66
N TYR A 24 -12.34 9.61 -1.49
CA TYR A 24 -11.40 8.73 -2.17
C TYR A 24 -9.96 9.19 -1.95
N VAL A 25 -9.06 8.22 -1.97
CA VAL A 25 -7.62 8.43 -1.84
C VAL A 25 -6.91 7.82 -3.06
N ARG A 26 -5.92 8.55 -3.56
CA ARG A 26 -4.99 8.12 -4.60
C ARG A 26 -3.58 8.13 -4.03
N ILE A 27 -2.92 6.97 -4.03
CA ILE A 27 -1.59 6.79 -3.47
C ILE A 27 -0.68 6.16 -4.52
N THR A 28 0.46 6.81 -4.76
CA THR A 28 1.59 6.18 -5.45
C THR A 28 2.44 5.49 -4.38
N ILE A 29 2.66 4.19 -4.56
CA ILE A 29 3.37 3.34 -3.61
C ILE A 29 4.59 2.73 -4.32
N ASP A 30 5.74 2.86 -3.68
CA ASP A 30 6.99 2.26 -4.13
C ASP A 30 7.52 1.29 -3.07
N LEU A 31 7.96 0.12 -3.51
CA LEU A 31 8.60 -0.90 -2.68
C LEU A 31 10.10 -0.83 -2.87
N MET A 32 10.83 -0.63 -1.77
CA MET A 32 12.26 -0.86 -1.74
C MET A 32 12.52 -2.34 -1.46
N LEU A 33 13.21 -3.01 -2.38
CA LEU A 33 13.49 -4.44 -2.31
C LEU A 33 14.92 -4.69 -1.81
N ASN A 34 15.11 -5.79 -1.09
CA ASN A 34 16.43 -6.23 -0.66
C ASN A 34 17.37 -6.44 -1.87
N ASN A 35 16.89 -7.15 -2.90
CA ASN A 35 17.63 -7.39 -4.15
C ASN A 35 16.84 -6.94 -5.38
N ALA A 36 17.55 -6.53 -6.44
CA ALA A 36 16.92 -6.17 -7.71
C ALA A 36 16.44 -7.40 -8.50
N SER A 37 16.96 -8.58 -8.20
CA SER A 37 16.51 -9.87 -8.76
C SER A 37 15.05 -10.18 -8.41
N ASP A 38 14.54 -9.63 -7.31
CA ASP A 38 13.22 -9.98 -6.77
C ASP A 38 12.09 -9.19 -7.45
N ILE A 39 12.42 -8.26 -8.35
CA ILE A 39 11.45 -7.41 -9.06
C ILE A 39 10.41 -8.26 -9.80
N ALA A 40 10.84 -9.26 -10.57
CA ALA A 40 9.94 -10.12 -11.32
C ALA A 40 8.99 -10.93 -10.40
N THR A 41 9.48 -11.35 -9.23
CA THR A 41 8.68 -12.04 -8.22
C THR A 41 7.62 -11.11 -7.65
N VAL A 42 7.97 -9.86 -7.31
CA VAL A 42 7.02 -8.85 -6.82
C VAL A 42 6.00 -8.50 -7.89
N GLU A 43 6.43 -8.33 -9.14
CA GLU A 43 5.56 -8.04 -10.28
C GLU A 43 4.51 -9.14 -10.47
N HIS A 44 4.91 -10.42 -10.40
CA HIS A 44 4.00 -11.56 -10.49
C HIS A 44 2.89 -11.52 -9.43
N HIS A 45 3.21 -11.12 -8.20
CA HIS A 45 2.26 -11.06 -7.08
C HIS A 45 1.56 -9.70 -6.93
N THR A 46 1.79 -8.77 -7.86
CA THR A 46 1.20 -7.41 -7.81
C THR A 46 -0.32 -7.41 -7.63
N PRO A 47 -1.11 -8.31 -8.27
CA PRO A 47 -2.55 -8.37 -8.03
C PRO A 47 -2.93 -8.59 -6.55
N LEU A 48 -2.27 -9.54 -5.88
CA LEU A 48 -2.46 -9.84 -4.45
C LEU A 48 -2.08 -8.65 -3.56
N LEU A 49 -0.93 -8.04 -3.85
CA LEU A 49 -0.43 -6.91 -3.08
C LEU A 49 -1.32 -5.67 -3.24
N ARG A 50 -1.81 -5.41 -4.47
CA ARG A 50 -2.75 -4.33 -4.76
C ARG A 50 -4.09 -4.55 -4.04
N ASP A 51 -4.63 -5.77 -4.06
CA ASP A 51 -5.87 -6.09 -3.35
C ASP A 51 -5.75 -5.79 -1.85
N ALA A 52 -4.66 -6.24 -1.21
CA ALA A 52 -4.41 -5.96 0.20
C ALA A 52 -4.28 -4.47 0.52
N LEU A 53 -3.65 -3.68 -0.35
CA LEU A 53 -3.56 -2.22 -0.19
C LEU A 53 -4.94 -1.56 -0.30
N VAL A 54 -5.74 -1.95 -1.30
CA VAL A 54 -7.11 -1.45 -1.48
C VAL A 54 -7.96 -1.80 -0.28
N GLU A 55 -7.88 -3.03 0.22
CA GLU A 55 -8.61 -3.48 1.40
C GLU A 55 -8.25 -2.66 2.64
N ILE A 56 -6.95 -2.47 2.91
CA ILE A 56 -6.48 -1.67 4.06
C ILE A 56 -7.07 -0.27 3.98
N LEU A 57 -6.83 0.44 2.86
CA LEU A 57 -7.23 1.83 2.68
C LEU A 57 -8.74 2.01 2.74
N SER A 58 -9.52 1.05 2.22
CA SER A 58 -10.99 1.08 2.23
C SER A 58 -11.62 1.07 3.62
N LYS A 59 -10.87 0.59 4.61
CA LYS A 59 -11.33 0.46 6.00
C LYS A 59 -10.85 1.59 6.90
N GLU A 60 -10.01 2.49 6.40
CA GLU A 60 -9.51 3.59 7.20
C GLU A 60 -10.54 4.73 7.27
N PRO A 61 -10.72 5.36 8.43
CA PRO A 61 -11.59 6.52 8.57
C PRO A 61 -10.92 7.79 8.03
N GLU A 62 -11.75 8.76 7.63
CA GLU A 62 -11.32 10.02 7.00
C GLU A 62 -10.28 10.79 7.82
N ASP A 63 -10.40 10.83 9.15
CA ASP A 63 -9.46 11.50 10.04
C ASP A 63 -8.06 10.85 10.00
N LYS A 64 -7.99 9.52 9.84
CA LYS A 64 -6.71 8.82 9.63
C LYS A 64 -6.12 9.08 8.26
N ILE A 65 -6.94 9.07 7.20
CA ILE A 65 -6.47 9.36 5.83
C ILE A 65 -5.89 10.78 5.72
N LYS A 66 -6.52 11.76 6.37
CA LYS A 66 -6.15 13.18 6.25
C LYS A 66 -5.05 13.63 7.21
N SER A 67 -4.76 12.86 8.26
CA SER A 67 -3.73 13.20 9.25
C SER A 67 -2.35 12.64 8.88
N LEU A 68 -1.28 13.35 9.28
CA LEU A 68 0.09 12.91 9.05
C LEU A 68 0.42 11.63 9.83
N SER A 69 -0.02 11.53 11.09
CA SER A 69 0.15 10.34 11.91
C SER A 69 -0.62 9.15 11.36
N GLY A 70 -1.87 9.34 10.94
CA GLY A 70 -2.67 8.29 10.32
C GLY A 70 -2.06 7.78 9.01
N ARG A 71 -1.55 8.68 8.16
CA ARG A 71 -0.80 8.28 6.95
C ARG A 71 0.39 7.37 7.28
N GLU A 72 1.14 7.69 8.32
CA GLU A 72 2.29 6.87 8.74
C GLU A 72 1.84 5.51 9.31
N GLU A 73 0.80 5.48 10.15
CA GLU A 73 0.21 4.23 10.64
C GLU A 73 -0.25 3.33 9.48
N ILE A 74 -0.92 3.91 8.48
CA ILE A 74 -1.38 3.19 7.28
C ILE A 74 -0.20 2.65 6.48
N ARG A 75 0.87 3.44 6.33
CA ARG A 75 2.10 3.00 5.63
C ARG A 75 2.73 1.82 6.35
N VAL A 76 2.87 1.89 7.68
CA VAL A 76 3.43 0.81 8.50
C VAL A 76 2.55 -0.44 8.42
N LYS A 77 1.23 -0.31 8.56
CA LYS A 77 0.27 -1.41 8.42
C LYS A 77 0.36 -2.08 7.04
N SER A 78 0.45 -1.27 5.99
CA SER A 78 0.64 -1.74 4.61
C SER A 78 1.95 -2.49 4.47
N ALA A 79 3.06 -1.97 5.00
CA ALA A 79 4.36 -2.61 4.96
C ALA A 79 4.35 -3.99 5.64
N VAL A 80 3.75 -4.10 6.82
CA VAL A 80 3.62 -5.36 7.54
C VAL A 80 2.80 -6.37 6.72
N LYS A 81 1.65 -5.95 6.19
CA LYS A 81 0.78 -6.84 5.40
C LYS A 81 1.46 -7.30 4.12
N LEU A 82 2.08 -6.41 3.35
CA LEU A 82 2.77 -6.75 2.11
C LEU A 82 3.96 -7.69 2.33
N LYS A 83 4.76 -7.43 3.37
CA LYS A 83 5.86 -8.32 3.78
C LYS A 83 5.35 -9.72 4.14
N SER A 84 4.27 -9.79 4.91
CA SER A 84 3.65 -11.06 5.30
C SER A 84 3.17 -11.84 4.09
N LEU A 85 2.44 -11.20 3.17
CA LEU A 85 1.90 -11.85 1.98
C LEU A 85 3.00 -12.38 1.07
N LEU A 86 4.02 -11.56 0.75
CA LEU A 86 5.12 -12.06 -0.08
C LEU A 86 5.91 -13.17 0.60
N LYS A 87 6.10 -13.10 1.92
CA LYS A 87 6.78 -14.16 2.65
C LYS A 87 5.98 -15.47 2.64
N GLU A 88 4.65 -15.39 2.69
CA GLU A 88 3.77 -16.55 2.58
C GLU A 88 3.84 -17.21 1.19
N GLU A 89 3.79 -16.40 0.12
CA GLU A 89 3.82 -16.91 -1.26
C GLU A 89 5.21 -17.39 -1.71
N THR A 90 6.28 -16.78 -1.19
CA THR A 90 7.65 -17.00 -1.71
C THR A 90 8.60 -17.65 -0.70
N GLY A 91 8.25 -17.66 0.59
CA GLY A 91 9.14 -18.07 1.68
C GLY A 91 10.24 -17.05 2.03
N GLN A 92 10.33 -15.91 1.33
CA GLN A 92 11.45 -14.97 1.42
C GLN A 92 11.02 -13.58 1.94
N GLU A 93 11.93 -12.92 2.65
CA GLU A 93 11.76 -11.51 3.04
C GLU A 93 12.28 -10.60 1.92
N ILE A 94 11.38 -10.23 1.00
CA ILE A 94 11.73 -9.48 -0.21
C ILE A 94 11.71 -7.96 0.02
N ILE A 95 10.64 -7.46 0.66
CA ILE A 95 10.44 -6.02 0.86
C ILE A 95 11.29 -5.53 2.04
N ARG A 96 12.15 -4.56 1.76
CA ARG A 96 12.86 -3.78 2.78
C ARG A 96 11.96 -2.73 3.38
N GLU A 97 11.38 -1.88 2.52
CA GLU A 97 10.56 -0.73 2.93
C GLU A 97 9.44 -0.44 1.94
N VAL A 98 8.37 0.19 2.44
CA VAL A 98 7.24 0.69 1.64
C VAL A 98 7.20 2.21 1.74
N LEU A 99 7.16 2.87 0.59
CA LEU A 99 7.20 4.32 0.45
C LEU A 99 5.89 4.81 -0.14
N PHE A 100 5.29 5.83 0.45
CA PHE A 100 4.16 6.55 -0.13
C PHE A 100 4.69 7.84 -0.75
N THR A 101 4.92 7.84 -2.06
CA THR A 101 5.59 8.93 -2.79
C THR A 101 4.64 10.01 -3.27
N LYS A 102 3.38 9.67 -3.53
CA LYS A 102 2.28 10.64 -3.69
C LYS A 102 1.08 10.20 -2.87
N TYR A 103 0.40 11.16 -2.27
CA TYR A 103 -0.76 10.91 -1.41
C TYR A 103 -1.76 12.04 -1.61
N LEU A 104 -2.83 11.77 -2.35
CA LEU A 104 -3.88 12.73 -2.66
C LEU A 104 -5.20 12.18 -2.13
N TYR A 105 -5.96 13.03 -1.45
CA TYR A 105 -7.30 12.69 -0.96
C TYR A 105 -8.28 13.80 -1.33
N HIS A 106 -9.54 13.43 -1.52
CA HIS A 106 -10.66 14.34 -1.74
C HIS A 106 -11.82 13.99 -0.82
#